data_AF-J9Q3H2-F1
#
_entry.id   AF-J9Q3H2-F1
#
_cell.length_a   1.000
_cell.length_b   1.000
_cell.length_c   1.000
_cell.angle_alpha   90.00
_cell.angle_beta   90.00
_cell.angle_gamma   90.00
#
_symmetry.space_group_name_H-M   'P 1'
#
loop_
_entity.id
_entity.type
_entity.pdbx_description
1 polymer ?
#
loop_
_entity_poly.entity_id
_entity_poly.type
_entity_poly.pdbx_seq_one_letter_code
_entity_poly.pdbx_strand_id
1 'polypeptide(L)'
;LAKTSGKDIVQFAKTLDISHSTIGNKVCATKSGGSSSKYGEYAIETDNNSTSGNGKVAVCGGQNKSDNNGSTGQQFLRDFVKGSLEDGSKNWPTSKYKAGTPASETNDNANAVAKDLVALNSDEKTIVAGLLAKT
;
A
#
# COMPACT_ATOMS: atom_id res chain seq x y z
N LEU A 1 -5.33 -10.15 8.40
CA LEU A 1 -4.42 -9.02 8.71
C LEU A 1 -5.09 -7.87 9.46
N ALA A 2 -6.41 -7.66 9.40
CA ALA A 2 -7.06 -6.52 10.07
C ALA A 2 -6.89 -6.47 11.60
N LYS A 3 -6.59 -7.60 12.25
CA LYS A 3 -6.29 -7.69 13.69
C LYS A 3 -4.81 -7.48 14.04
N THR A 4 -3.93 -7.52 13.05
CA THR A 4 -2.50 -7.24 13.21
C THR A 4 -2.34 -5.73 13.38
N SER A 5 -1.52 -5.27 14.33
CA SER A 5 -1.39 -3.83 14.56
C SER A 5 -0.65 -3.17 13.40
N GLY A 6 -0.90 -1.88 13.16
CA GLY A 6 -0.17 -1.13 12.14
C GLY A 6 1.35 -1.10 12.40
N LYS A 7 1.75 -1.09 13.68
CA LYS A 7 3.16 -1.17 14.09
C LYS A 7 3.82 -2.46 13.64
N ASP A 8 3.14 -3.59 13.82
CA ASP A 8 3.65 -4.90 13.41
C ASP A 8 3.77 -4.99 11.88
N ILE A 9 2.84 -4.38 11.14
CA ILE A 9 2.92 -4.28 9.67
C ILE A 9 4.11 -3.42 9.23
N VAL A 10 4.39 -2.31 9.91
CA VAL A 10 5.57 -1.48 9.63
C VAL A 10 6.86 -2.28 9.89
N GLN A 11 6.93 -3.04 10.99
CA GLN A 11 8.08 -3.89 11.30
C GLN A 11 8.26 -5.03 10.30
N PHE A 12 7.16 -5.69 9.92
CA PHE A 12 7.11 -6.70 8.88
C PHE A 12 7.67 -6.15 7.57
N ALA A 13 7.16 -5.02 7.10
CA ALA A 13 7.58 -4.40 5.85
C ALA A 13 9.07 -4.03 5.85
N LYS A 14 9.58 -3.44 6.95
CA LYS A 14 11.01 -3.13 7.11
C LYS A 14 11.88 -4.39 7.01
N THR A 15 11.47 -5.46 7.68
CA THR A 15 12.23 -6.72 7.68
C THR A 15 12.20 -7.37 6.30
N LEU A 16 11.04 -7.39 5.65
CA LEU A 16 10.87 -7.93 4.29
C LEU A 16 11.69 -7.13 3.27
N ASP A 17 11.75 -5.80 3.39
CA ASP A 17 12.52 -4.95 2.48
C ASP A 17 14.04 -5.20 2.60
N ILE A 18 14.54 -5.46 3.81
CA ILE A 18 15.96 -5.76 4.03
C ILE A 18 16.33 -7.17 3.54
N SER A 19 15.50 -8.17 3.88
CA SER A 19 15.84 -9.59 3.67
C SER A 19 15.37 -10.15 2.34
N HIS A 20 14.26 -9.64 1.79
CA HIS A 20 13.58 -10.17 0.61
C HIS A 20 12.90 -9.06 -0.21
N SER A 21 13.65 -8.02 -0.57
CA SER A 21 13.14 -6.85 -1.31
C SER A 21 12.40 -7.21 -2.60
N THR A 22 12.78 -8.30 -3.28
CA THR A 22 12.06 -8.81 -4.46
C THR A 22 10.62 -9.22 -4.15
N ILE A 23 10.36 -9.77 -2.96
CA ILE A 23 9.00 -10.06 -2.47
C ILE A 23 8.30 -8.75 -2.09
N GLY A 24 9.00 -7.84 -1.40
CA GLY A 24 8.49 -6.52 -1.07
C GLY A 24 7.99 -5.74 -2.29
N ASN A 25 8.68 -5.88 -3.44
CA ASN A 25 8.31 -5.29 -4.72
C ASN A 25 7.09 -5.94 -5.41
N LYS A 26 6.49 -6.98 -4.82
CA LYS A 26 5.24 -7.59 -5.33
C LYS A 26 4.02 -7.17 -4.51
N VAL A 27 4.23 -6.56 -3.35
CA VAL A 27 3.18 -6.23 -2.39
C VAL A 27 2.95 -4.73 -2.40
N CYS A 28 1.69 -4.31 -2.38
CA CYS A 28 1.28 -2.91 -2.46
C CYS A 28 1.88 -2.19 -3.69
N ALA A 29 1.97 -2.91 -4.81
CA ALA A 29 2.39 -2.36 -6.09
C ALA A 29 1.36 -1.35 -6.59
N THR A 30 1.67 -0.05 -6.56
CA THR A 30 0.79 1.00 -7.10
C THR A 30 0.58 0.83 -8.60
N LYS A 31 -0.56 1.27 -9.13
CA LYS A 31 -0.91 1.07 -10.55
C LYS A 31 -1.02 2.39 -11.30
N SER A 32 -0.76 2.36 -12.61
CA SER A 32 -1.00 3.50 -13.49
C SER A 32 -2.46 3.59 -13.93
N GLY A 33 -2.90 4.79 -14.31
CA GLY A 33 -4.27 5.09 -14.73
C GLY A 33 -4.62 4.71 -16.17
N GLY A 34 -3.75 3.99 -16.87
CA GLY A 34 -3.90 3.66 -18.29
C GLY A 34 -3.33 4.74 -19.20
N SER A 35 -3.96 5.92 -19.24
CA SER A 35 -3.55 7.04 -20.13
C SER A 35 -2.35 7.83 -19.61
N SER A 36 -2.20 7.92 -18.29
CA SER A 36 -1.05 8.55 -17.65
C SER A 36 0.08 7.54 -17.45
N SER A 37 1.32 7.93 -17.78
CA SER A 37 2.52 7.16 -17.44
C SER A 37 2.88 7.27 -15.95
N LYS A 38 1.94 7.72 -15.11
CA LYS A 38 2.13 8.03 -13.69
C LYS A 38 1.41 6.99 -12.83
N TYR A 39 2.07 6.60 -11.75
CA TYR A 39 1.56 5.66 -10.76
C TYR A 39 0.98 6.40 -9.56
N GLY A 40 0.13 5.73 -8.78
CA GLY A 40 -0.30 6.26 -7.50
C GLY A 40 0.91 6.53 -6.62
N GLU A 41 0.90 7.63 -5.88
CA GLU A 41 1.96 7.98 -4.93
C GLU A 41 1.44 7.89 -3.50
N TYR A 42 2.10 7.11 -2.65
CA TYR A 42 1.67 6.91 -1.28
C TYR A 42 1.71 8.20 -0.46
N ALA A 43 0.63 8.45 0.27
CA ALA A 43 0.47 9.57 1.19
C ALA A 43 -0.47 9.20 2.35
N ILE A 44 -0.58 10.10 3.32
CA ILE A 44 -1.43 9.93 4.51
C ILE A 44 -2.92 9.97 4.17
N GLU A 45 -3.29 10.60 3.06
CA GLU A 45 -4.68 10.65 2.58
C GLU A 45 -4.72 10.44 1.07
N THR A 46 -5.75 9.74 0.61
CA THR A 46 -6.03 9.62 -0.81
C THR A 46 -6.59 10.94 -1.36
N ASP A 47 -5.86 11.55 -2.30
CA ASP A 47 -6.26 12.71 -3.11
C ASP A 47 -6.05 12.35 -4.59
N ASN A 48 -6.97 11.55 -5.11
CA ASN A 48 -6.83 10.86 -6.38
C ASN A 48 -8.13 10.85 -7.19
N ASN A 49 -8.73 12.04 -7.32
CA ASN A 49 -9.80 12.29 -8.28
C ASN A 49 -9.22 12.51 -9.69
N SER A 50 -9.96 12.18 -10.73
CA SER A 50 -9.50 12.30 -12.12
C SER A 50 -9.23 13.75 -12.54
N THR A 51 -10.14 14.66 -12.20
CA THR A 51 -10.10 16.03 -12.73
C THR A 51 -9.22 16.98 -11.91
N SER A 52 -9.08 16.74 -10.61
CA SER A 52 -8.43 17.68 -9.68
C SER A 52 -7.58 16.99 -8.61
N GLY A 53 -7.36 15.68 -8.72
CA GLY A 53 -6.56 14.93 -7.76
C GLY A 53 -5.06 15.11 -7.96
N ASN A 54 -4.32 14.97 -6.87
CA ASN A 54 -2.86 15.06 -6.85
C ASN A 54 -2.15 13.71 -7.06
N GLY A 55 -2.88 12.67 -7.50
CA GLY A 55 -2.36 11.32 -7.72
C GLY A 55 -1.90 10.61 -6.44
N LYS A 56 -2.36 11.08 -5.27
CA LYS A 56 -1.96 10.56 -3.96
C LYS A 56 -2.88 9.45 -3.50
N VAL A 57 -2.35 8.34 -3.01
CA VAL A 57 -3.12 7.19 -2.53
C VAL A 57 -2.72 6.81 -1.11
N ALA A 58 -3.69 6.50 -0.25
CA ALA A 58 -3.45 5.92 1.08
C ALA A 58 -3.78 4.42 1.14
N VAL A 59 -4.25 3.87 0.02
CA VAL A 59 -4.61 2.46 -0.11
C VAL A 59 -3.49 1.66 -0.78
N CYS A 60 -3.09 0.54 -0.17
CA CYS A 60 -2.14 -0.43 -0.71
C CYS A 60 -2.55 -0.86 -2.12
N GLY A 61 -1.62 -0.74 -3.07
CA GLY A 61 -1.83 -1.05 -4.49
C GLY A 61 -2.70 -0.03 -5.23
N GLY A 62 -2.86 1.18 -4.67
CA GLY A 62 -3.69 2.24 -5.24
C GLY A 62 -3.32 2.57 -6.69
N GLN A 63 -4.34 2.69 -7.53
CA GLN A 63 -4.20 3.08 -8.93
C GLN A 63 -4.28 4.59 -9.07
N ASN A 64 -3.39 5.21 -9.85
CA ASN A 64 -3.52 6.61 -10.20
C ASN A 64 -4.79 6.85 -11.03
N LYS A 65 -5.57 7.85 -10.64
CA LYS A 65 -6.70 8.34 -11.44
C LYS A 65 -6.44 9.75 -11.97
N SER A 66 -5.44 10.46 -11.46
CA SER A 66 -5.05 11.79 -11.93
C SER A 66 -4.32 11.70 -13.28
N ASP A 67 -4.63 12.63 -14.18
CA ASP A 67 -4.05 12.66 -15.52
C ASP A 67 -2.57 13.09 -15.52
N ASN A 68 -2.21 14.06 -14.66
CA ASN A 68 -0.90 14.72 -14.71
C ASN A 68 -0.07 14.56 -13.43
N ASN A 69 -0.68 14.14 -12.33
CA ASN A 69 -0.01 14.02 -11.03
C ASN A 69 0.28 12.56 -10.67
N GLY A 70 1.11 12.36 -9.64
CA GLY A 70 1.52 11.07 -9.12
C GLY A 70 3.00 10.75 -9.37
N SER A 71 3.38 9.52 -9.04
CA SER A 71 4.76 9.05 -9.11
C SER A 71 5.18 8.71 -10.53
N THR A 72 6.45 8.96 -10.88
CA THR A 72 7.05 8.52 -12.15
C THR A 72 7.33 7.03 -12.20
N GLY A 73 7.33 6.35 -11.05
CA GLY A 73 7.60 4.92 -10.95
C GLY A 73 6.66 4.25 -9.96
N GLN A 74 6.55 2.93 -10.09
CA GLN A 74 5.77 2.12 -9.17
C GLN A 74 6.35 2.19 -7.75
N GLN A 75 5.46 2.31 -6.78
CA GLN A 75 5.75 2.22 -5.36
C GLN A 75 5.24 0.89 -4.80
N PHE A 76 5.83 0.45 -3.70
CA PHE A 76 5.64 -0.89 -3.14
C PHE A 76 5.42 -0.85 -1.63
N LEU A 77 5.43 -2.01 -0.96
CA LEU A 77 5.15 -2.13 0.48
C LEU A 77 6.01 -1.19 1.35
N ARG A 78 7.30 -1.04 1.05
CA ARG A 78 8.19 -0.11 1.80
C ARG A 78 7.73 1.35 1.69
N ASP A 79 7.18 1.72 0.54
CA ASP A 79 6.73 3.08 0.25
C ASP A 79 5.35 3.30 0.87
N PHE A 80 4.49 2.27 0.87
CA PHE A 80 3.21 2.28 1.56
C PHE A 80 3.40 2.51 3.06
N VAL A 81 4.28 1.74 3.71
CA VAL A 81 4.51 1.92 5.15
C VAL A 81 5.11 3.29 5.47
N LYS A 82 6.01 3.79 4.62
CA LYS A 82 6.64 5.11 4.79
C LYS A 82 5.66 6.27 4.55
N GLY A 83 4.86 6.18 3.50
CA GLY A 83 4.02 7.27 3.01
C GLY A 83 2.62 7.29 3.62
N SER A 84 2.08 6.13 4.00
CA SER A 84 0.69 5.98 4.42
C SER A 84 0.53 5.48 5.86
N LEU A 85 1.45 4.70 6.43
CA LEU A 85 1.28 4.17 7.79
C LEU A 85 1.95 4.99 8.91
N GLU A 86 2.89 5.89 8.58
CA GLU A 86 3.79 6.52 9.53
C GLU A 86 4.55 5.48 10.37
N ASP A 87 4.40 5.50 11.70
CA ASP A 87 4.92 4.50 12.63
C ASP A 87 3.95 3.32 12.83
N GLY A 88 2.87 3.25 12.06
CA GLY A 88 1.78 2.29 12.20
C GLY A 88 0.53 2.88 12.87
N SER A 89 0.51 4.18 13.14
CA SER A 89 -0.63 4.87 13.77
C SER A 89 -1.69 5.38 12.78
N LYS A 90 -1.41 5.34 11.47
CA LYS A 90 -2.31 5.84 10.41
C LYS A 90 -2.68 4.74 9.42
N ASN A 91 -3.85 4.90 8.80
CA ASN A 91 -4.31 4.15 7.63
C ASN A 91 -4.30 2.61 7.75
N TRP A 92 -4.22 2.07 8.96
CA TRP A 92 -4.33 0.63 9.20
C TRP A 92 -5.42 0.35 10.24
N PRO A 93 -6.32 -0.62 9.99
CA PRO A 93 -6.44 -1.46 8.79
C PRO A 93 -7.18 -0.81 7.62
N THR A 94 -7.68 0.43 7.80
CA THR A 94 -8.52 1.16 6.84
C THR A 94 -7.82 2.44 6.39
N SER A 95 -7.79 2.70 5.09
CA SER A 95 -7.22 3.90 4.50
C SER A 95 -8.05 5.16 4.82
N LYS A 96 -7.47 6.33 4.60
CA LYS A 96 -8.15 7.62 4.72
C LYS A 96 -8.19 8.30 3.36
N TYR A 97 -9.35 8.88 3.03
CA TYR A 97 -9.48 9.76 1.88
C TYR A 97 -9.66 11.21 2.33
N LYS A 98 -9.30 12.13 1.43
CA LYS A 98 -9.51 13.57 1.62
C LYS A 98 -10.99 13.87 1.88
N ALA A 99 -11.27 14.86 2.72
CA ALA A 99 -12.64 15.30 2.97
C ALA A 99 -13.39 15.65 1.67
N GLY A 100 -14.65 15.22 1.56
CA GLY A 100 -15.47 15.43 0.37
C GLY A 100 -15.39 14.31 -0.68
N THR A 101 -14.63 13.24 -0.42
CA THR A 101 -14.70 11.99 -1.20
C THR A 101 -15.59 10.95 -0.49
N PRO A 102 -16.02 9.88 -1.20
CA PRO A 102 -16.61 8.72 -0.54
C PRO A 102 -15.73 8.20 0.60
N ALA A 103 -16.38 7.69 1.65
CA ALA A 103 -15.69 7.05 2.76
C ALA A 103 -14.97 5.78 2.29
N SER A 104 -13.84 5.47 2.93
CA SER A 104 -13.09 4.24 2.69
C SER A 104 -13.92 3.02 3.04
N GLU A 105 -13.69 1.93 2.31
CA GLU A 105 -14.21 0.62 2.71
C GLU A 105 -13.48 0.14 3.96
N THR A 106 -14.24 -0.36 4.94
CA THR A 106 -13.68 -0.91 6.18
C THR A 106 -12.67 -2.02 5.87
N ASN A 107 -11.47 -1.91 6.44
CA ASN A 107 -10.35 -2.85 6.29
C ASN A 107 -9.75 -2.94 4.87
N ASP A 108 -9.99 -1.95 4.00
CA ASP A 108 -9.48 -1.96 2.62
C ASP A 108 -7.97 -2.24 2.52
N ASN A 109 -7.14 -1.62 3.36
CA ASN A 109 -5.71 -1.85 3.40
C ASN A 109 -5.34 -3.26 3.88
N ALA A 110 -5.99 -3.74 4.93
CA ALA A 110 -5.76 -5.11 5.40
C ALA A 110 -6.15 -6.17 4.34
N ASN A 111 -7.22 -5.92 3.59
CA ASN A 111 -7.66 -6.79 2.50
C ASN A 111 -6.72 -6.71 1.30
N ALA A 112 -6.27 -5.51 0.92
CA ALA A 112 -5.34 -5.31 -0.18
C ALA A 112 -3.99 -5.98 0.07
N VAL A 113 -3.39 -5.79 1.25
CA VAL A 113 -2.14 -6.48 1.63
C VAL A 113 -2.34 -7.99 1.61
N ALA A 114 -3.41 -8.49 2.23
CA ALA A 114 -3.67 -9.93 2.28
C ALA A 114 -3.81 -10.54 0.88
N LYS A 115 -4.47 -9.83 -0.04
CA LYS A 115 -4.64 -10.26 -1.43
C LYS A 115 -3.29 -10.41 -2.14
N ASP A 116 -2.40 -9.43 -2.00
CA ASP A 116 -1.08 -9.50 -2.61
C ASP A 116 -0.23 -10.63 -2.01
N LEU A 117 -0.29 -10.85 -0.69
CA LEU A 117 0.42 -11.96 -0.04
C LEU A 117 -0.09 -13.33 -0.50
N VAL A 118 -1.40 -13.48 -0.71
CA VAL A 118 -2.00 -14.73 -1.23
C VAL A 118 -1.65 -14.96 -2.70
N ALA A 119 -1.29 -13.92 -3.45
CA ALA A 119 -0.87 -14.03 -4.85
C ALA A 119 0.60 -14.48 -5.03
N LEU A 120 1.40 -14.47 -3.97
CA LEU A 120 2.79 -14.93 -3.99
C LEU A 120 2.91 -16.43 -4.30
N ASN A 121 4.08 -16.86 -4.77
CA ASN A 121 4.35 -18.30 -4.96
C ASN A 121 4.53 -19.02 -3.60
N SER A 122 4.59 -20.36 -3.61
CA SER A 122 4.63 -21.17 -2.39
C SER A 122 5.84 -20.89 -1.49
N ASP A 123 7.02 -20.69 -2.07
CA ASP A 123 8.25 -20.42 -1.31
C ASP A 123 8.22 -19.02 -0.69
N GLU A 124 7.77 -18.02 -1.47
CA GLU A 124 7.60 -16.65 -1.01
C GLU A 124 6.57 -16.55 0.13
N LYS A 125 5.47 -17.31 0.04
CA LYS A 125 4.47 -17.40 1.11
C LYS A 125 5.06 -17.98 2.39
N THR A 126 5.89 -19.01 2.30
CA THR A 126 6.56 -19.62 3.45
C THR A 126 7.46 -18.60 4.15
N ILE A 127 8.24 -17.84 3.38
CA ILE A 127 9.09 -16.77 3.90
C ILE A 127 8.25 -15.70 4.62
N VAL A 128 7.22 -15.19 3.94
CA VAL A 128 6.34 -14.15 4.50
C VAL A 128 5.64 -14.61 5.78
N ALA A 129 5.13 -15.85 5.81
CA ALA A 129 4.51 -16.41 7.00
C ALA A 129 5.50 -16.50 8.17
N GLY A 130 6.74 -16.91 7.89
CA GLY A 130 7.81 -16.94 8.90
C GLY A 130 8.21 -15.57 9.43
N LEU A 131 8.12 -14.52 8.61
CA LEU A 131 8.37 -13.14 9.03
C LEU A 131 7.20 -12.57 9.85
N LEU A 132 5.95 -12.78 9.40
CA LEU A 132 4.75 -12.34 10.11
C LEU A 132 4.57 -13.04 11.47
N ALA A 133 5.10 -14.25 11.64
CA ALA A 133 5.08 -14.94 12.93
C ALA A 133 6.06 -14.34 13.96
N LYS A 134 7.00 -13.49 13.53
CA LYS A 134 8.03 -12.85 14.36
C LYS A 134 7.77 -11.37 14.62
N THR A 135 6.67 -10.84 14.11
CA THR A 135 6.20 -9.46 14.27
C THR A 135 5.05 -9.46 15.25
#